data_AF-A0A0J6WCU8-F1
#
_entry.id   AF-A0A0J6WCU8-F1
#
_cell.length_a   1.000
_cell.length_b   1.000
_cell.length_c   1.000
_cell.angle_alpha   90.00
_cell.angle_beta   90.00
_cell.angle_gamma   90.00
#
_symmetry.space_group_name_H-M   'P 1'
#
loop_
_entity.id
_entity.type
_entity.pdbx_description
1 polymer ?
#
loop_
_entity_poly.entity_id
_entity_poly.type
_entity_poly.pdbx_seq_one_letter_code
_entity_poly.pdbx_strand_id
1 'polypeptide(L)'
;MPELPEVEVVRRGLHQHVAGRTITAVRVHHPRAVRRHEAGPADLTARLLDMTITGTGRRGKYLWLKLSDESALVVHLGMSGQMLLGPVPNENHLRIAALLDDGTTLSFVDQRTFGGWMITDTVTIDGAEVPVPVAHIARDPLDPHFDRDGVVAVLRRKHSEIKRQLLDQTVVSGIGNIYADEALWRAKVNGARLASGLSKAKLGELLDAAAAVMSDALGQGGTSFDSLYVNVNGESGYFDRSLDAYGREGQPCRRCGAIMRRDKFMNRSSFYCPHCQPRPRAR
;
A
#
# COMPACT_ATOMS: atom_id res chain seq x y z
N MET A 1 8.12 -2.41 -0.02
CA MET A 1 6.72 -2.66 -0.46
C MET A 1 6.01 -1.34 -0.28
N PRO A 2 5.40 -0.77 -1.32
CA PRO A 2 4.45 0.33 -1.17
C PRO A 2 3.45 0.02 -0.07
N GLU A 3 3.26 0.96 0.83
CA GLU A 3 2.19 0.94 1.81
C GLU A 3 1.07 1.88 1.30
N LEU A 4 0.03 2.11 2.10
CA LEU A 4 -1.17 2.79 1.59
C LEU A 4 -0.90 4.14 0.92
N PRO A 5 -0.16 5.09 1.52
CA PRO A 5 0.07 6.40 0.92
C PRO A 5 0.65 6.32 -0.49
N GLU A 6 1.62 5.43 -0.72
CA GLU A 6 2.25 5.28 -2.04
C GLU A 6 1.27 4.69 -3.06
N VAL A 7 0.50 3.68 -2.65
CA VAL A 7 -0.53 3.07 -3.51
C VAL A 7 -1.60 4.08 -3.88
N GLU A 8 -2.01 4.94 -2.95
CA GLU A 8 -3.00 5.99 -3.19
C GLU A 8 -2.48 7.08 -4.13
N VAL A 9 -1.21 7.50 -4.00
CA VAL A 9 -0.59 8.43 -4.96
C VAL A 9 -0.59 7.83 -6.36
N VAL A 10 -0.17 6.57 -6.51
CA VAL A 10 -0.22 5.88 -7.81
C VAL A 10 -1.66 5.79 -8.34
N ARG A 11 -2.63 5.43 -7.50
CA ARG A 11 -4.04 5.33 -7.89
C ARG A 11 -4.60 6.66 -8.38
N ARG A 12 -4.31 7.77 -7.70
CA ARG A 12 -4.74 9.13 -8.10
C ARG A 12 -4.13 9.52 -9.45
N GLY A 13 -2.82 9.29 -9.60
CA GLY A 13 -2.10 9.55 -10.83
C GLY A 13 -2.67 8.77 -12.02
N LEU A 14 -2.91 7.47 -11.83
CA LEU A 14 -3.57 6.64 -12.84
C LEU A 14 -4.96 7.19 -13.17
N HIS A 15 -5.80 7.45 -12.16
CA HIS A 15 -7.17 7.93 -12.38
C HIS A 15 -7.20 9.18 -13.28
N GLN A 16 -6.33 10.15 -13.03
CA GLN A 16 -6.28 11.39 -13.79
C GLN A 16 -5.94 11.19 -15.27
N HIS A 17 -5.11 10.20 -15.60
CA HIS A 17 -4.54 10.06 -16.94
C HIS A 17 -5.16 8.92 -17.76
N VAL A 18 -5.68 7.88 -17.11
CA VAL A 18 -6.17 6.67 -17.81
C VAL A 18 -7.68 6.48 -17.72
N ALA A 19 -8.39 7.18 -16.82
CA ALA A 19 -9.85 7.06 -16.77
C ALA A 19 -10.48 7.66 -18.04
N GLY A 20 -11.45 6.94 -18.60
CA GLY A 20 -12.09 7.23 -19.88
C GLY A 20 -11.31 6.75 -21.11
N ARG A 21 -10.10 6.18 -20.95
CA ARG A 21 -9.28 5.68 -22.06
C ARG A 21 -9.57 4.23 -22.38
N THR A 22 -9.52 3.88 -23.65
CA THR A 22 -9.62 2.50 -24.13
C THR A 22 -8.24 1.89 -24.34
N ILE A 23 -8.06 0.63 -23.91
CA ILE A 23 -6.83 -0.14 -24.13
C ILE A 23 -6.86 -0.75 -25.53
N THR A 24 -5.92 -0.37 -26.40
CA THR A 24 -5.87 -0.80 -27.81
C THR A 24 -4.83 -1.89 -28.08
N ALA A 25 -3.88 -2.09 -27.17
CA ALA A 25 -2.94 -3.20 -27.24
C ALA A 25 -2.40 -3.53 -25.86
N VAL A 26 -2.06 -4.80 -25.62
CA VAL A 26 -1.36 -5.23 -24.40
C VAL A 26 -0.23 -6.19 -24.77
N ARG A 27 0.92 -6.03 -24.11
CA ARG A 27 2.08 -6.90 -24.25
C ARG A 27 2.60 -7.32 -22.89
N VAL A 28 2.64 -8.63 -22.66
CA VAL A 28 3.28 -9.22 -21.48
C VAL A 28 4.71 -9.58 -21.84
N HIS A 29 5.67 -8.89 -21.24
CA HIS A 29 7.11 -9.10 -21.45
C HIS A 29 7.69 -10.17 -20.53
N HIS A 30 7.04 -10.44 -19.38
CA HIS A 30 7.53 -11.42 -18.42
C HIS A 30 6.37 -12.21 -17.79
N PRO A 31 6.31 -13.56 -17.92
CA PRO A 31 5.15 -14.36 -17.51
C PRO A 31 4.87 -14.31 -16.00
N ARG A 32 5.90 -14.18 -15.16
CA ARG A 32 5.71 -13.99 -13.70
C ARG A 32 4.89 -12.75 -13.31
N ALA A 33 4.76 -11.75 -14.18
CA ALA A 33 3.93 -10.57 -13.93
C ALA A 33 2.44 -10.82 -14.15
N VAL A 34 2.05 -11.97 -14.68
CA VAL A 34 0.64 -12.39 -14.82
C VAL A 34 0.36 -13.71 -14.10
N ARG A 35 1.28 -14.18 -13.25
CA ARG A 35 1.17 -15.47 -12.56
C ARG A 35 -0.06 -15.63 -11.65
N ARG A 36 -0.70 -14.51 -11.28
CA ARG A 36 -1.93 -14.49 -10.47
C ARG A 36 -3.20 -14.51 -11.33
N HIS A 37 -3.04 -14.35 -12.65
CA HIS A 37 -4.10 -14.49 -13.64
C HIS A 37 -4.04 -15.93 -14.17
N GLU A 38 -4.86 -16.82 -13.59
CA GLU A 38 -4.75 -18.27 -13.81
C GLU A 38 -4.89 -18.67 -15.28
N ALA A 39 -5.72 -17.96 -16.05
CA ALA A 39 -5.91 -18.18 -17.48
C ALA A 39 -4.70 -17.76 -18.35
N GLY A 40 -3.68 -17.12 -17.77
CA GLY A 40 -2.41 -16.82 -18.41
C GLY A 40 -2.36 -15.53 -19.26
N PRO A 41 -1.19 -15.21 -19.83
CA PRO A 41 -0.93 -13.93 -20.50
C PRO A 41 -1.80 -13.69 -21.75
N ALA A 42 -2.15 -14.75 -22.49
CA ALA A 42 -2.96 -14.63 -23.70
C ALA A 42 -4.39 -14.21 -23.37
N ASP A 43 -4.99 -14.83 -22.34
CA ASP A 43 -6.32 -14.46 -21.85
C ASP A 43 -6.35 -13.03 -21.31
N LEU A 44 -5.37 -12.65 -20.49
CA LEU A 44 -5.25 -11.29 -19.98
C LEU A 44 -5.22 -10.27 -21.13
N THR A 45 -4.40 -10.53 -22.16
CA THR A 45 -4.26 -9.64 -23.31
C THR A 45 -5.57 -9.53 -24.09
N ALA A 46 -6.22 -10.66 -24.36
CA ALA A 46 -7.48 -10.71 -25.09
C ALA A 46 -8.61 -9.99 -24.35
N ARG A 47 -8.71 -10.16 -23.03
CA ARG A 47 -9.75 -9.52 -22.20
C ARG A 47 -9.53 -8.02 -22.00
N LEU A 48 -8.29 -7.53 -22.06
CA LEU A 48 -8.01 -6.09 -21.96
C LEU A 48 -8.18 -5.36 -23.28
N LEU A 49 -8.15 -6.06 -24.42
CA LEU A 49 -8.29 -5.42 -25.72
C LEU A 49 -9.67 -4.76 -25.85
N ASP A 50 -9.68 -3.52 -26.34
CA ASP A 50 -10.85 -2.66 -26.51
C ASP A 50 -11.63 -2.35 -25.22
N MET A 51 -11.03 -2.67 -24.06
CA MET A 51 -11.64 -2.41 -22.77
C MET A 51 -11.41 -0.95 -22.36
N THR A 52 -12.48 -0.27 -21.93
CA THR A 52 -12.39 1.12 -21.44
C THR A 52 -12.17 1.13 -19.94
N ILE A 53 -11.20 1.92 -19.49
CA ILE A 53 -10.95 2.11 -18.05
C ILE A 53 -11.92 3.15 -17.54
N THR A 54 -12.94 2.75 -16.78
CA THR A 54 -14.00 3.64 -16.29
C THR A 54 -13.63 4.38 -15.00
N GLY A 55 -12.59 3.91 -14.31
CA GLY A 55 -12.11 4.53 -13.09
C GLY A 55 -11.04 3.72 -12.39
N THR A 56 -10.77 4.05 -11.12
CA THR A 56 -9.80 3.33 -10.29
C THR A 56 -10.32 3.13 -8.88
N GLY A 57 -9.78 2.13 -8.19
CA GLY A 57 -10.08 1.86 -6.79
C GLY A 57 -8.84 1.42 -6.02
N ARG A 58 -8.94 1.45 -4.68
CA ARG A 58 -7.90 0.97 -3.76
C ARG A 58 -8.54 0.40 -2.50
N ARG A 59 -7.94 -0.65 -1.97
CA ARG A 59 -8.22 -1.21 -0.64
C ARG A 59 -6.89 -1.57 0.01
N GLY A 60 -6.56 -0.92 1.12
CA GLY A 60 -5.25 -1.07 1.75
C GLY A 60 -4.10 -0.77 0.78
N LYS A 61 -3.30 -1.81 0.49
CA LYS A 61 -2.10 -1.73 -0.39
C LYS A 61 -2.35 -2.29 -1.80
N TYR A 62 -3.60 -2.53 -2.16
CA TYR A 62 -4.00 -2.98 -3.49
C TYR A 62 -4.69 -1.84 -4.21
N LEU A 63 -4.40 -1.69 -5.51
CA LEU A 63 -5.14 -0.80 -6.40
C LEU A 63 -5.66 -1.61 -7.59
N TRP A 64 -6.70 -1.08 -8.25
CA TRP A 64 -7.21 -1.63 -9.49
C TRP A 64 -7.73 -0.55 -10.42
N LEU A 65 -7.77 -0.87 -11.71
CA LEU A 65 -8.53 -0.12 -12.71
C LEU A 65 -9.89 -0.78 -12.86
N LYS A 66 -10.95 0.03 -12.92
CA LYS A 66 -12.31 -0.44 -13.23
C LYS A 66 -12.45 -0.50 -14.75
N LEU A 67 -13.02 -1.59 -15.25
CA LEU A 67 -13.18 -1.85 -16.68
C LEU A 67 -14.64 -1.67 -17.08
N SER A 68 -14.90 -1.46 -18.37
CA SER A 68 -16.24 -1.20 -18.92
C SER A 68 -17.19 -2.41 -18.86
N ASP A 69 -16.68 -3.61 -18.60
CA ASP A 69 -17.46 -4.82 -18.37
C ASP A 69 -17.74 -5.07 -16.87
N GLU A 70 -17.58 -4.03 -16.03
CA GLU A 70 -17.68 -4.08 -14.56
C GLU A 70 -16.63 -4.95 -13.86
N SER A 71 -15.68 -5.54 -14.60
CA SER A 71 -14.55 -6.25 -14.00
C SER A 71 -13.46 -5.28 -13.52
N ALA A 72 -12.48 -5.81 -12.80
CA ALA A 72 -11.37 -5.04 -12.28
C ALA A 72 -10.01 -5.61 -12.73
N LEU A 73 -9.15 -4.75 -13.26
CA LEU A 73 -7.73 -5.03 -13.45
C LEU A 73 -6.98 -4.71 -12.16
N VAL A 74 -6.73 -5.73 -11.34
CA VAL A 74 -5.96 -5.59 -10.09
C VAL A 74 -4.48 -5.45 -10.42
N VAL A 75 -3.86 -4.41 -9.87
CA VAL A 75 -2.43 -4.15 -9.96
C VAL A 75 -1.79 -4.38 -8.59
N HIS A 76 -1.00 -5.44 -8.48
CA HIS A 76 -0.22 -5.72 -7.28
C HIS A 76 1.21 -5.18 -7.47
N LEU A 77 1.57 -4.08 -6.82
CA LEU A 77 2.90 -3.47 -6.99
C LEU A 77 4.06 -4.30 -6.38
N GLY A 78 3.79 -5.23 -5.47
CA GLY A 78 4.87 -6.02 -4.87
C GLY A 78 5.84 -5.13 -4.09
N MET A 79 7.15 -5.34 -4.25
CA MET A 79 8.14 -4.52 -3.53
C MET A 79 8.74 -3.38 -4.33
N SER A 80 8.83 -3.55 -5.65
CA SER A 80 9.52 -2.66 -6.59
C SER A 80 8.70 -2.37 -7.84
N GLY A 81 7.43 -2.79 -7.86
CA GLY A 81 6.54 -2.54 -8.98
C GLY A 81 6.14 -1.07 -9.05
N GLN A 82 6.10 -0.54 -10.26
CA GLN A 82 5.69 0.83 -10.55
C GLN A 82 4.77 0.83 -11.77
N MET A 83 3.88 1.82 -11.82
CA MET A 83 3.06 2.13 -12.99
C MET A 83 3.58 3.42 -13.59
N LEU A 84 3.98 3.38 -14.86
CA LEU A 84 4.57 4.51 -15.58
C LEU A 84 3.70 4.84 -16.80
N LEU A 85 3.61 6.12 -17.13
CA LEU A 85 2.98 6.60 -18.36
C LEU A 85 4.08 7.17 -19.27
N GLY A 86 4.11 6.73 -20.52
CA GLY A 86 5.12 7.15 -21.50
C GLY A 86 6.39 6.28 -21.48
N PRO A 87 7.55 6.84 -21.87
CA PRO A 87 8.80 6.10 -22.00
C PRO A 87 9.25 5.45 -20.69
N VAL A 88 9.79 4.24 -20.79
CA VAL A 88 10.30 3.48 -19.64
C VAL A 88 11.82 3.69 -19.53
N PRO A 89 12.36 4.14 -18.37
CA PRO A 89 13.79 4.41 -18.23
C PRO A 89 14.70 3.20 -18.41
N ASN A 90 14.21 2.00 -18.03
CA ASN A 90 14.95 0.75 -18.15
C ASN A 90 14.02 -0.39 -18.56
N GLU A 91 14.09 -0.76 -19.83
CA GLU A 91 13.25 -1.81 -20.43
C GLU A 91 13.51 -3.21 -19.86
N ASN A 92 14.68 -3.48 -19.27
CA ASN A 92 14.96 -4.78 -18.63
C ASN A 92 14.03 -5.07 -17.44
N HIS A 93 13.44 -4.02 -16.87
CA HIS A 93 12.48 -4.12 -15.78
C HIS A 93 11.03 -4.03 -16.25
N LEU A 94 10.78 -3.76 -17.54
CA LEU A 94 9.44 -3.78 -18.11
C LEU A 94 8.85 -5.20 -18.03
N ARG A 95 7.62 -5.27 -17.55
CA ARG A 95 6.92 -6.54 -17.35
C ARG A 95 5.64 -6.63 -18.15
N ILE A 96 4.87 -5.55 -18.19
CA ILE A 96 3.64 -5.44 -18.97
C ILE A 96 3.58 -4.03 -19.54
N ALA A 97 3.16 -3.89 -20.79
CA ALA A 97 2.85 -2.60 -21.41
C ALA A 97 1.46 -2.68 -22.03
N ALA A 98 0.69 -1.60 -21.90
CA ALA A 98 -0.60 -1.42 -22.58
C ALA A 98 -0.57 -0.10 -23.36
N LEU A 99 -1.09 -0.10 -24.57
CA LEU A 99 -1.28 1.10 -25.38
C LEU A 99 -2.73 1.58 -25.19
N LEU A 100 -2.89 2.89 -24.99
CA LEU A 100 -4.19 3.53 -24.92
C LEU A 100 -4.58 4.14 -26.28
N ASP A 101 -5.86 4.43 -26.45
CA ASP A 101 -6.45 5.04 -27.65
C ASP A 101 -5.86 6.40 -28.04
N ASP A 102 -5.35 7.16 -27.08
CA ASP A 102 -4.66 8.44 -27.29
C ASP A 102 -3.16 8.30 -27.60
N GLY A 103 -2.66 7.07 -27.74
CA GLY A 103 -1.26 6.77 -27.98
C GLY A 103 -0.39 6.70 -26.72
N THR A 104 -0.96 6.96 -25.54
CA THR A 104 -0.22 6.83 -24.27
C THR A 104 0.11 5.38 -23.97
N THR A 105 1.37 5.12 -23.61
CA THR A 105 1.81 3.80 -23.14
C THR A 105 1.71 3.73 -21.61
N LEU A 106 0.90 2.82 -21.09
CA LEU A 106 0.84 2.45 -19.67
C LEU A 106 1.74 1.24 -19.40
N SER A 107 2.80 1.43 -18.63
CA SER A 107 3.82 0.42 -18.37
C SER A 107 3.85 -0.02 -16.91
N PHE A 108 3.88 -1.33 -16.68
CA PHE A 108 4.21 -1.93 -15.39
C PHE A 108 5.67 -2.40 -15.40
N VAL A 109 6.50 -1.77 -14.57
CA VAL A 109 7.89 -2.14 -14.37
C VAL A 109 8.08 -2.75 -12.99
N ASP A 110 8.87 -3.82 -12.88
CA ASP A 110 9.16 -4.43 -11.59
C ASP A 110 10.50 -5.18 -11.60
N GLN A 111 11.50 -4.61 -10.91
CA GLN A 111 12.85 -5.18 -10.82
C GLN A 111 12.86 -6.60 -10.23
N ARG A 112 12.05 -6.83 -9.18
CA ARG A 112 12.05 -8.10 -8.43
C ARG A 112 11.03 -9.10 -8.96
N THR A 113 10.16 -8.68 -9.87
CA THR A 113 9.12 -9.49 -10.51
C THR A 113 8.27 -10.24 -9.48
N PHE A 114 7.81 -9.49 -8.48
CA PHE A 114 6.90 -9.93 -7.41
C PHE A 114 5.48 -9.39 -7.60
N GLY A 115 5.35 -8.25 -8.25
CA GLY A 115 4.08 -7.67 -8.63
C GLY A 115 3.54 -8.24 -9.94
N GLY A 116 2.39 -7.71 -10.36
CA GLY A 116 1.71 -8.18 -11.55
C GLY A 116 0.29 -7.67 -11.72
N TRP A 117 -0.31 -8.03 -12.84
CA TRP A 117 -1.70 -7.74 -13.21
C TRP A 117 -2.55 -9.01 -13.18
N MET A 118 -3.83 -8.85 -12.85
CA MET A 118 -4.85 -9.88 -13.02
C MET A 118 -6.21 -9.23 -13.22
N ILE A 119 -7.05 -9.81 -14.09
CA ILE A 119 -8.45 -9.42 -14.19
C ILE A 119 -9.27 -10.31 -13.29
N THR A 120 -10.26 -9.72 -12.62
CA THR A 120 -11.15 -10.45 -11.73
C THR A 120 -12.48 -9.71 -11.63
N ASP A 121 -13.53 -10.45 -11.30
CA ASP A 121 -14.84 -9.88 -11.03
C ASP A 121 -14.82 -9.10 -9.71
N THR A 122 -15.83 -8.26 -9.52
CA THR A 122 -16.03 -7.53 -8.26
C THR A 122 -17.10 -8.19 -7.40
N VAL A 123 -17.08 -7.84 -6.12
CA VAL A 123 -18.10 -8.22 -5.14
C VAL A 123 -18.36 -7.02 -4.22
N THR A 124 -19.61 -6.86 -3.79
CA THR A 124 -19.99 -5.84 -2.81
C THR A 124 -19.56 -6.26 -1.41
N ILE A 125 -18.62 -5.52 -0.81
CA ILE A 125 -18.20 -5.69 0.59
C ILE A 125 -18.34 -4.36 1.31
N ASP A 126 -19.03 -4.36 2.45
CA ASP A 126 -19.29 -3.16 3.27
C ASP A 126 -19.88 -2.00 2.45
N GLY A 127 -20.74 -2.30 1.47
CA GLY A 127 -21.34 -1.30 0.59
C GLY A 127 -20.41 -0.71 -0.48
N ALA A 128 -19.26 -1.34 -0.77
CA ALA A 128 -18.36 -0.93 -1.85
C ALA A 128 -18.01 -2.11 -2.76
N GLU A 129 -18.02 -1.87 -4.07
CA GLU A 129 -17.52 -2.81 -5.07
C GLU A 129 -15.99 -2.94 -4.96
N VAL A 130 -15.53 -4.16 -4.69
CA VAL A 130 -14.10 -4.48 -4.61
C VAL A 130 -13.79 -5.74 -5.41
N PRO A 131 -12.58 -5.85 -5.98
CA PRO A 131 -12.14 -7.09 -6.62
C PRO A 131 -12.20 -8.29 -5.66
N VAL A 132 -12.64 -9.46 -6.14
CA VAL A 132 -12.74 -10.69 -5.32
C VAL A 132 -11.46 -11.00 -4.52
N PRO A 133 -10.23 -10.89 -5.08
CA PRO A 133 -8.99 -11.16 -4.33
C PRO A 133 -8.73 -10.23 -3.15
N VAL A 134 -9.40 -9.07 -3.08
CA VAL A 134 -9.22 -8.10 -1.99
C VAL A 134 -10.45 -8.02 -1.07
N ALA A 135 -11.47 -8.85 -1.29
CA ALA A 135 -12.71 -8.86 -0.49
C ALA A 135 -12.48 -9.08 1.01
N HIS A 136 -11.43 -9.82 1.37
CA HIS A 136 -11.04 -10.11 2.75
C HIS A 136 -10.18 -9.00 3.40
N ILE A 137 -9.81 -7.96 2.65
CA ILE A 137 -8.96 -6.88 3.15
C ILE A 137 -9.85 -5.84 3.82
N ALA A 138 -9.58 -5.58 5.10
CA ALA A 138 -10.33 -4.61 5.90
C ALA A 138 -10.22 -3.19 5.34
N ARG A 139 -11.11 -2.30 5.77
CA ARG A 139 -10.95 -0.86 5.54
C ARG A 139 -9.69 -0.34 6.24
N ASP A 140 -9.12 0.71 5.69
CA ASP A 140 -7.97 1.40 6.26
C ASP A 140 -8.43 2.66 7.03
N PRO A 141 -7.59 3.20 7.95
CA PRO A 141 -7.96 4.36 8.76
C PRO A 141 -8.23 5.66 8.00
N LEU A 142 -7.95 5.73 6.70
CA LEU A 142 -8.24 6.92 5.87
C LEU A 142 -9.53 6.75 5.05
N ASP A 143 -10.16 5.59 5.10
CA ASP A 143 -11.47 5.35 4.48
C ASP A 143 -12.56 6.09 5.28
N PRO A 144 -13.42 6.90 4.63
CA PRO A 144 -14.51 7.60 5.32
C PRO A 144 -15.49 6.68 6.07
N HIS A 145 -15.57 5.40 5.69
CA HIS A 145 -16.43 4.40 6.31
C HIS A 145 -15.65 3.48 7.27
N PHE A 146 -14.46 3.86 7.72
CA PHE A 146 -13.67 3.08 8.66
C PHE A 146 -14.34 3.02 10.04
N ASP A 147 -14.78 1.82 10.46
CA ASP A 147 -15.30 1.58 11.80
C ASP A 147 -14.17 1.45 12.83
N ARG A 148 -13.72 2.61 13.33
CA ARG A 148 -12.66 2.70 14.34
C ARG A 148 -12.98 1.90 15.60
N ASP A 149 -14.20 2.00 16.11
CA ASP A 149 -14.58 1.37 17.38
C ASP A 149 -14.72 -0.15 17.23
N GLY A 150 -15.21 -0.62 16.08
CA GLY A 150 -15.21 -2.03 15.71
C GLY A 150 -13.79 -2.62 15.66
N VAL A 151 -12.85 -1.92 15.01
CA VAL A 151 -11.44 -2.37 14.96
C VAL A 151 -10.82 -2.38 16.36
N VAL A 152 -11.07 -1.38 17.20
CA VAL A 152 -10.64 -1.39 18.61
C VAL A 152 -11.21 -2.60 19.36
N ALA A 153 -12.48 -2.93 19.15
CA ALA A 153 -13.11 -4.10 19.78
C ALA A 153 -12.46 -5.42 19.33
N VAL A 154 -12.09 -5.54 18.05
CA VAL A 154 -11.33 -6.70 17.54
C VAL A 154 -9.95 -6.77 18.19
N LEU A 155 -9.18 -5.68 18.18
CA LEU A 155 -7.83 -5.62 18.74
C LEU A 155 -7.79 -5.98 20.24
N ARG A 156 -8.81 -5.58 21.00
CA ARG A 156 -8.96 -5.94 22.43
C ARG A 156 -9.05 -7.44 22.69
N ARG A 157 -9.44 -8.24 21.69
CA ARG A 157 -9.57 -9.71 21.79
C ARG A 157 -8.34 -10.45 21.26
N LYS A 158 -7.35 -9.75 20.69
CA LYS A 158 -6.15 -10.36 20.10
C LYS A 158 -5.05 -10.52 21.15
N HIS A 159 -4.65 -11.77 21.41
CA HIS A 159 -3.57 -12.14 22.32
C HIS A 159 -2.20 -12.19 21.62
N SER A 160 -1.93 -11.18 20.79
CA SER A 160 -0.70 -11.05 20.01
C SER A 160 -0.17 -9.62 20.11
N GLU A 161 1.11 -9.45 19.77
CA GLU A 161 1.80 -8.17 19.77
C GLU A 161 1.07 -7.14 18.89
N ILE A 162 0.90 -5.92 19.39
CA ILE A 162 0.13 -4.87 18.71
C ILE A 162 0.73 -4.53 17.35
N LYS A 163 2.07 -4.54 17.20
CA LYS A 163 2.70 -4.33 15.89
C LYS A 163 2.28 -5.39 14.88
N ARG A 164 2.14 -6.66 15.31
CA ARG A 164 1.67 -7.75 14.44
C ARG A 164 0.25 -7.49 13.97
N GLN A 165 -0.60 -6.98 14.85
CA GLN A 165 -2.00 -6.68 14.51
C GLN A 165 -2.15 -5.46 13.60
N LEU A 166 -1.30 -4.44 13.73
CA LEU A 166 -1.26 -3.32 12.78
C LEU A 166 -0.85 -3.75 11.36
N LEU A 167 -0.09 -4.85 11.22
CA LEU A 167 0.32 -5.39 9.92
C LEU A 167 -0.70 -6.37 9.34
N ASP A 168 -1.69 -6.78 10.13
CA ASP A 168 -2.73 -7.71 9.70
C ASP A 168 -3.78 -6.97 8.86
N GLN A 169 -3.72 -7.17 7.54
CA GLN A 169 -4.58 -6.48 6.58
C GLN A 169 -6.06 -6.90 6.69
N THR A 170 -6.37 -7.96 7.45
CA THR A 170 -7.76 -8.39 7.75
C THR A 170 -8.35 -7.68 8.97
N VAL A 171 -7.51 -7.01 9.77
CA VAL A 171 -7.94 -6.22 10.94
C VAL A 171 -7.96 -4.74 10.61
N VAL A 172 -6.87 -4.23 10.04
CA VAL A 172 -6.73 -2.86 9.57
C VAL A 172 -5.75 -2.86 8.40
N SER A 173 -6.20 -2.37 7.24
CA SER A 173 -5.37 -2.44 6.04
C SER A 173 -4.54 -1.18 5.83
N GLY A 174 -3.61 -1.27 4.87
CA GLY A 174 -2.82 -0.12 4.43
C GLY A 174 -1.59 0.18 5.26
N ILE A 175 -1.62 -0.10 6.56
CA ILE A 175 -0.47 0.03 7.46
C ILE A 175 0.55 -1.06 7.14
N GLY A 176 1.79 -0.69 6.81
CA GLY A 176 2.92 -1.61 6.69
C GLY A 176 3.99 -1.33 7.74
N ASN A 177 5.21 -1.76 7.45
CA ASN A 177 6.26 -1.80 8.46
C ASN A 177 6.73 -0.40 8.85
N ILE A 178 6.78 0.53 7.88
CA ILE A 178 7.18 1.91 8.09
C ILE A 178 6.10 2.59 8.93
N TYR A 179 4.86 2.61 8.44
CA TYR A 179 3.79 3.33 9.11
C TYR A 179 3.39 2.71 10.45
N ALA A 180 3.59 1.40 10.65
CA ALA A 180 3.43 0.78 11.96
C ALA A 180 4.47 1.31 12.98
N ASP A 181 5.76 1.39 12.63
CA ASP A 181 6.80 1.89 13.54
C ASP A 181 6.58 3.38 13.87
N GLU A 182 6.25 4.18 12.87
CA GLU A 182 5.93 5.60 13.06
C GLU A 182 4.68 5.81 13.92
N ALA A 183 3.60 5.07 13.67
CA ALA A 183 2.38 5.15 14.46
C ALA A 183 2.61 4.75 15.93
N LEU A 184 3.34 3.65 16.15
CA LEU A 184 3.72 3.19 17.49
C LEU A 184 4.58 4.21 18.22
N TRP A 185 5.53 4.84 17.52
CA TRP A 185 6.37 5.89 18.09
C TRP A 185 5.56 7.14 18.44
N ARG A 186 4.67 7.57 17.55
CA ARG A 186 3.78 8.72 17.73
C ARG A 186 2.84 8.51 18.92
N ALA A 187 2.23 7.33 19.03
CA ALA A 187 1.37 6.93 20.14
C ALA A 187 2.13 6.48 21.40
N LYS A 188 3.47 6.49 21.42
CA LYS A 188 4.29 6.06 22.59
C LYS A 188 3.96 4.62 23.06
N VAL A 189 3.69 3.72 22.11
CA VAL A 189 3.39 2.30 22.39
C VAL A 189 4.55 1.43 21.90
N ASN A 190 5.04 0.53 22.75
CA ASN A 190 5.98 -0.49 22.30
C ASN A 190 5.25 -1.58 21.50
N GLY A 191 5.75 -1.89 20.31
CA GLY A 191 5.14 -2.86 19.39
C GLY A 191 4.97 -4.27 19.94
N ALA A 192 5.79 -4.67 20.93
CA ALA A 192 5.72 -5.97 21.59
C ALA A 192 4.62 -6.08 22.66
N ARG A 193 3.91 -4.98 22.99
CA ARG A 193 2.77 -5.05 23.91
C ARG A 193 1.65 -5.88 23.28
N LEU A 194 1.03 -6.77 24.06
CA LEU A 194 -0.18 -7.48 23.63
C LEU A 194 -1.32 -6.48 23.35
N ALA A 195 -2.00 -6.64 22.22
CA ALA A 195 -3.14 -5.80 21.84
C ALA A 195 -4.26 -5.83 22.89
N SER A 196 -4.59 -7.03 23.41
CA SER A 196 -5.53 -7.22 24.52
C SER A 196 -5.10 -6.57 25.85
N GLY A 197 -3.82 -6.22 25.99
CA GLY A 197 -3.27 -5.51 27.16
C GLY A 197 -3.35 -3.98 27.06
N LEU A 198 -3.80 -3.42 25.93
CA LEU A 198 -3.99 -1.98 25.73
C LEU A 198 -5.44 -1.57 26.04
N SER A 199 -5.62 -0.39 26.62
CA SER A 199 -6.97 0.17 26.84
C SER A 199 -7.63 0.53 25.51
N LYS A 200 -8.96 0.60 25.48
CA LYS A 200 -9.71 1.03 24.28
C LYS A 200 -9.25 2.41 23.80
N ALA A 201 -9.13 3.36 24.71
CA ALA A 201 -8.63 4.70 24.41
C ALA A 201 -7.24 4.67 23.78
N LYS A 202 -6.33 3.83 24.28
CA LYS A 202 -4.96 3.74 23.73
C LYS A 202 -4.90 3.09 22.36
N LEU A 203 -5.77 2.11 22.10
CA LEU A 203 -5.91 1.52 20.77
C LEU A 203 -6.50 2.52 19.78
N GLY A 204 -7.51 3.30 20.19
CA GLY A 204 -8.05 4.39 19.39
C GLY A 204 -6.99 5.42 19.04
N GLU A 205 -6.24 5.92 20.03
CA GLU A 205 -5.11 6.86 19.82
C GLU A 205 -4.07 6.30 18.84
N LEU A 206 -3.78 4.99 18.90
CA LEU A 206 -2.84 4.34 18.00
C LEU A 206 -3.36 4.30 16.55
N LEU A 207 -4.64 4.04 16.35
CA LEU A 207 -5.26 4.08 15.01
C LEU A 207 -5.29 5.51 14.46
N ASP A 208 -5.60 6.50 15.30
CA ASP A 208 -5.58 7.92 14.93
C ASP A 208 -4.15 8.36 14.58
N ALA A 209 -3.15 7.90 15.34
CA ALA A 209 -1.74 8.15 15.04
C ALA A 209 -1.34 7.54 13.69
N ALA A 210 -1.80 6.32 13.38
CA ALA A 210 -1.55 5.69 12.09
C ALA A 210 -2.20 6.47 10.93
N ALA A 211 -3.45 6.90 11.09
CA ALA A 211 -4.14 7.75 10.12
C ALA A 211 -3.38 9.06 9.90
N ALA A 212 -2.95 9.73 10.98
CA ALA A 212 -2.21 10.98 10.90
C ALA A 212 -0.88 10.80 10.15
N VAL A 213 -0.07 9.78 10.49
CA VAL A 213 1.22 9.55 9.80
C VAL A 213 1.01 9.28 8.31
N MET A 214 0.02 8.46 7.95
CA MET A 214 -0.28 8.17 6.55
C MET A 214 -0.81 9.41 5.80
N SER A 215 -1.59 10.26 6.47
CA SER A 215 -2.07 11.52 5.91
C SER A 215 -0.93 12.52 5.69
N ASP A 216 -0.01 12.63 6.64
CA ASP A 216 1.20 13.47 6.51
C ASP A 216 2.04 13.02 5.29
N ALA A 217 2.20 11.70 5.14
CA ALA A 217 2.92 11.12 4.01
C ALA A 217 2.21 11.36 2.66
N LEU A 218 0.87 11.31 2.63
CA LEU A 218 0.09 11.68 1.44
C LEU A 218 0.25 13.16 1.08
N GLY A 219 0.31 14.05 2.08
CA GLY A 219 0.56 15.48 1.87
C GLY A 219 1.92 15.72 1.22
N GLN A 220 2.97 15.05 1.69
CA GLN A 220 4.32 15.12 1.12
C GLN A 220 4.42 14.46 -0.27
N GLY A 221 3.67 13.39 -0.50
CA GLY A 221 3.59 12.75 -1.83
C GLY A 221 2.85 13.59 -2.86
N GLY A 222 1.87 14.42 -2.43
CA GLY A 222 1.08 15.28 -3.30
C GLY A 222 1.85 16.48 -3.87
N THR A 223 2.85 16.99 -3.16
CA THR A 223 3.68 18.12 -3.63
C THR A 223 4.66 17.74 -4.76
N SER A 224 4.86 16.45 -5.02
CA SER A 224 5.81 15.95 -6.02
C SER A 224 5.18 15.63 -7.39
N PHE A 225 3.90 15.95 -7.59
CA PHE A 225 3.13 15.52 -8.77
C PHE A 225 2.98 16.61 -9.85
N ASP A 226 3.54 17.81 -9.62
CA ASP A 226 3.13 19.04 -10.31
C ASP A 226 3.85 19.38 -11.63
N SER A 227 4.55 18.44 -12.27
CA SER A 227 5.17 18.77 -13.56
C SER A 227 5.31 17.55 -14.45
N LEU A 228 4.31 17.32 -15.33
CA LEU A 228 4.36 16.74 -16.70
C LEU A 228 5.30 15.55 -16.99
N TYR A 229 5.82 14.93 -15.94
CA TYR A 229 6.80 13.88 -15.87
C TYR A 229 6.37 13.03 -14.69
N VAL A 230 6.01 11.78 -14.97
CA VAL A 230 5.88 10.73 -13.97
C VAL A 230 7.29 10.44 -13.43
N ASN A 231 7.82 11.34 -12.60
CA ASN A 231 9.10 11.16 -11.91
C ASN A 231 8.88 10.23 -10.72
N VAL A 232 8.66 8.94 -11.01
CA VAL A 232 9.05 7.87 -10.09
C VAL A 232 10.48 7.49 -10.46
N ASN A 233 11.43 8.42 -10.29
CA ASN A 233 12.84 8.16 -10.57
C ASN A 233 13.36 7.07 -9.64
N GLY A 234 13.29 5.82 -10.12
CA GLY A 234 14.44 4.93 -10.25
C GLY A 234 15.07 4.32 -9.00
N GLU A 235 14.94 4.91 -7.81
CA GLU A 235 15.71 4.46 -6.64
C GLU A 235 14.87 4.34 -5.37
N SER A 236 13.68 3.73 -5.38
CA SER A 236 12.94 3.34 -4.14
C SER A 236 12.65 4.44 -3.09
N GLY A 237 13.01 5.70 -3.36
CA GLY A 237 12.79 6.89 -2.56
C GLY A 237 11.38 7.39 -2.80
N TYR A 238 10.40 6.72 -2.20
CA TYR A 238 9.02 7.18 -2.18
C TYR A 238 8.95 8.47 -1.34
N PHE A 239 9.30 9.61 -1.97
CA PHE A 239 9.43 10.97 -1.45
C PHE A 239 10.29 11.10 -0.17
N ASP A 240 10.91 12.27 0.03
CA ASP A 240 11.70 12.50 1.24
C ASP A 240 10.77 12.58 2.45
N ARG A 241 10.84 11.57 3.31
CA ARG A 241 9.98 11.46 4.49
C ARG A 241 10.75 11.89 5.70
N SER A 242 10.19 12.83 6.44
CA SER A 242 10.62 13.02 7.83
C SER A 242 10.10 11.86 8.69
N LEU A 243 10.87 10.78 8.75
CA LEU A 243 10.63 9.64 9.64
C LEU A 243 11.18 9.92 11.04
N ASP A 244 10.44 9.54 12.08
CA ASP A 244 10.86 9.73 13.46
C ASP A 244 11.37 8.44 14.11
N ALA A 245 10.98 7.27 13.59
CA ALA A 245 11.36 5.96 14.13
C ALA A 245 12.02 5.03 13.11
N TYR A 246 11.36 4.75 11.99
CA TYR A 246 11.77 3.73 11.04
C TYR A 246 13.13 4.03 10.41
N GLY A 247 14.03 3.04 10.36
CA GLY A 247 15.36 3.18 9.76
C GLY A 247 16.32 4.05 10.56
N ARG A 248 15.94 4.56 11.74
CA ARG A 248 16.74 5.49 12.55
C ARG A 248 17.54 4.80 13.65
N GLU A 249 17.88 3.52 13.51
CA GLU A 249 18.75 2.80 14.45
C GLU A 249 20.03 3.57 14.74
N GLY A 250 20.43 3.65 16.02
CA GLY A 250 21.64 4.36 16.42
C GLY A 250 21.52 5.89 16.46
N GLN A 251 20.44 6.46 15.91
CA GLN A 251 20.21 7.91 15.99
C GLN A 251 19.50 8.31 17.29
N PRO A 252 19.67 9.56 17.76
CA PRO A 252 18.86 10.10 18.85
C PRO A 252 17.38 10.18 18.51
N CYS A 253 16.52 9.73 19.44
CA CYS A 253 15.09 9.92 19.36
C CYS A 253 14.75 11.41 19.35
N ARG A 254 13.98 11.86 18.36
CA ARG A 254 13.61 13.28 18.21
C ARG A 254 12.72 13.84 19.32
N ARG A 255 12.16 12.96 20.17
CA ARG A 255 11.35 13.35 21.34
C ARG A 255 12.14 13.46 22.64
N CYS A 256 13.16 12.62 22.85
CA CYS A 256 13.80 12.48 24.16
C CYS A 256 15.31 12.25 24.14
N GLY A 257 15.95 12.25 22.97
CA GLY A 257 17.40 12.06 22.82
C GLY A 257 17.90 10.62 22.98
N ALA A 258 17.13 9.72 23.61
CA ALA A 258 17.54 8.32 23.77
C ALA A 258 17.81 7.64 22.42
N ILE A 259 18.85 6.80 22.36
CA ILE A 259 19.26 6.12 21.13
C ILE A 259 18.18 5.12 20.67
N MET A 260 17.73 5.30 19.44
CA MET A 260 16.76 4.45 18.77
C MET A 260 17.31 3.02 18.61
N ARG A 261 16.45 2.03 18.86
CA ARG A 261 16.80 0.61 18.81
C ARG A 261 16.10 -0.08 17.64
N ARG A 262 16.75 -1.12 17.13
CA ARG A 262 16.21 -2.04 16.14
C ARG A 262 16.05 -3.42 16.75
N ASP A 263 14.91 -4.02 16.51
CA ASP A 263 14.63 -5.43 16.79
C ASP A 263 14.40 -6.21 15.50
N LYS A 264 14.75 -7.50 15.55
CA LYS A 264 14.27 -8.46 14.57
C LYS A 264 12.78 -8.71 14.86
N PHE A 265 11.94 -8.56 13.84
CA PHE A 265 10.50 -8.74 13.96
C PHE A 265 9.97 -9.51 12.75
N MET A 266 9.66 -10.79 12.96
CA MET A 266 9.37 -11.73 11.86
C MET A 266 10.51 -11.67 10.81
N ASN A 267 10.18 -11.62 9.52
CA ASN A 267 11.15 -11.45 8.43
C ASN A 267 11.43 -9.96 8.12
N ARG A 268 11.32 -9.08 9.13
CA ARG A 268 11.43 -7.62 8.99
C ARG A 268 12.20 -7.02 10.17
N SER A 269 12.52 -5.72 10.06
CA SER A 269 13.08 -4.93 11.17
C SER A 269 11.98 -4.11 11.83
N SER A 270 12.10 -3.89 13.14
CA SER A 270 11.23 -2.98 13.90
C SER A 270 12.09 -1.94 14.59
N PHE A 271 11.69 -0.68 14.53
CA PHE A 271 12.41 0.42 15.15
C PHE A 271 11.56 1.08 16.23
N TYR A 272 12.17 1.40 17.37
CA TYR A 272 11.47 2.04 18.49
C TYR A 272 12.43 2.81 19.39
N CYS A 273 11.90 3.77 20.14
CA CYS A 273 12.64 4.46 21.17
C CYS A 273 12.49 3.72 22.51
N PRO A 274 13.58 3.25 23.15
CA PRO A 274 13.48 2.47 24.38
C PRO A 274 12.95 3.28 25.57
N HIS A 275 13.09 4.61 25.54
CA HIS A 275 12.57 5.51 26.57
C HIS A 275 11.10 5.89 26.33
N CYS A 276 10.75 6.33 25.11
CA CYS A 276 9.36 6.73 24.79
C CYS A 276 8.41 5.53 24.63
N GLN A 277 8.94 4.36 24.30
CA GLN A 277 8.18 3.13 24.10
C GLN A 277 8.80 2.01 24.97
N PRO A 278 8.67 2.08 26.30
CA PRO A 278 9.26 1.09 27.19
C PRO A 278 8.78 -0.32 26.83
N ARG A 279 9.70 -1.28 26.80
CA ARG A 279 9.35 -2.68 26.56
C ARG A 279 8.39 -3.18 27.66
N PRO A 280 7.39 -4.00 27.31
CA PRO A 280 6.61 -4.69 28.33
C PRO A 280 7.55 -5.55 29.18
N ARG A 281 7.32 -5.59 30.50
CA ARG A 281 8.03 -6.54 31.37
C ARG A 281 7.69 -7.95 30.91
N ALA A 282 8.70 -8.80 30.73
CA ALA A 282 8.48 -10.24 30.57
C ALA A 282 7.72 -10.72 31.81
N ARG A 283 6.59 -11.40 31.59
CA ARG A 283 5.89 -12.14 32.63
C ARG A 283 6.42 -13.56 32.64
#